data_AF-A0A7J5E8T2-F1
#
_entry.id   AF-A0A7J5E8T2-F1
#
_cell.length_a   1.000
_cell.length_b   1.000
_cell.length_c   1.000
_cell.angle_alpha   90.00
_cell.angle_beta   90.00
_cell.angle_gamma   90.00
#
_symmetry.space_group_name_H-M   'P 1'
#
loop_
_entity.id
_entity.type
_entity.pdbx_description
1 polymer ?
#
loop_
_entity_poly.entity_id
_entity_poly.type
_entity_poly.pdbx_seq_one_letter_code
_entity_poly.pdbx_strand_id
1 'polypeptide(L)'
;MKLNKSQKYILIGGLLIISAALIIWAGFGGEVFTKTEILVDRKDNLLGTTYKVWQEKFILGLDLTIVFILISTLITITAFFFKRDKKQ
;
A
#
# COMPACT_ATOMS: atom_id res chain seq x y z
N MET A 1 9.43 23.75 19.00
CA MET A 1 8.13 23.89 18.31
C MET A 1 7.09 23.07 19.08
N LYS A 2 6.08 23.68 19.69
CA LYS A 2 5.08 22.95 20.51
C LYS A 2 3.96 22.48 19.59
N LEU A 3 3.92 21.19 19.27
CA LEU A 3 2.86 20.58 18.47
C LEU A 3 1.52 20.73 19.18
N ASN A 4 0.51 21.21 18.47
CA ASN A 4 -0.84 21.24 19.02
C ASN A 4 -1.44 19.82 19.05
N LYS A 5 -2.43 19.57 19.92
CA LYS A 5 -3.07 18.25 20.04
C LYS A 5 -3.60 17.75 18.68
N SER A 6 -4.26 18.59 17.90
CA SER A 6 -4.79 18.25 16.58
C SER A 6 -3.71 17.86 15.57
N GLN A 7 -2.58 18.57 15.54
CA GLN A 7 -1.42 18.28 14.70
C GLN A 7 -0.78 16.95 15.08
N LYS A 8 -0.68 16.65 16.39
CA LYS A 8 -0.22 15.35 16.87
C LYS A 8 -1.13 14.23 16.38
N TYR A 9 -2.45 14.40 16.45
CA TYR A 9 -3.40 13.42 15.92
C TYR A 9 -3.30 13.26 14.40
N ILE A 10 -3.08 14.34 13.64
CA ILE A 10 -2.88 14.28 12.18
C ILE A 10 -1.63 13.47 11.84
N LEU A 11 -0.52 13.74 12.52
CA LEU A 11 0.74 13.00 12.29
C LEU A 11 0.61 11.52 12.65
N ILE A 12 -0.02 11.20 13.79
CA ILE A 12 -0.27 9.82 14.19
C ILE A 12 -1.21 9.13 13.19
N GLY A 13 -2.28 9.80 12.75
CA GLY A 13 -3.21 9.27 11.76
C GLY A 13 -2.53 8.98 10.42
N GLY A 14 -1.74 9.91 9.90
CA GLY A 14 -0.96 9.71 8.68
C GLY A 14 0.04 8.56 8.80
N LEU A 15 0.74 8.47 9.94
CA LEU A 15 1.66 7.36 10.21
C LEU A 15 0.92 6.01 10.23
N LEU A 16 -0.23 5.92 10.90
CA LEU A 16 -1.04 4.70 10.94
C LEU A 16 -1.50 4.26 9.54
N ILE A 17 -1.91 5.21 8.69
CA ILE A 17 -2.32 4.92 7.30
C ILE A 17 -1.13 4.36 6.51
N ILE A 18 0.06 4.96 6.64
CA ILE A 18 1.28 4.48 5.97
C ILE A 18 1.67 3.09 6.49
N SER A 19 1.65 2.88 7.79
CA SER A 19 1.94 1.57 8.40
C SER A 19 0.97 0.50 7.93
N ALA A 20 -0.33 0.81 7.86
CA ALA A 20 -1.34 -0.12 7.36
C ALA A 20 -1.10 -0.49 5.89
N ALA A 21 -0.74 0.48 5.04
CA ALA A 21 -0.42 0.22 3.64
C ALA A 21 0.77 -0.74 3.48
N LEU A 22 1.83 -0.56 4.28
CA LEU A 22 2.99 -1.44 4.26
C LEU A 22 2.67 -2.86 4.76
N ILE A 23 1.81 -2.99 5.78
CA ILE A 23 1.35 -4.30 6.27
C ILE A 23 0.53 -5.02 5.20
N ILE A 24 -0.38 -4.32 4.53
CA ILE A 24 -1.18 -4.90 3.43
C ILE A 24 -0.25 -5.34 2.30
N TRP A 25 0.68 -4.50 1.87
CA TRP A 25 1.68 -4.85 0.85
C TRP A 25 2.48 -6.11 1.23
N ALA A 26 2.96 -6.20 2.46
CA ALA A 26 3.64 -7.40 2.95
C ALA A 26 2.72 -8.63 2.92
N GLY A 27 1.44 -8.49 3.24
CA GLY A 27 0.43 -9.55 3.15
C GLY A 27 0.14 -10.04 1.73
N PHE A 28 0.36 -9.19 0.72
CA PHE A 28 0.26 -9.56 -0.70
C PHE A 28 1.53 -10.26 -1.24
N GLY A 29 2.55 -10.45 -0.40
CA GLY A 29 3.78 -11.18 -0.75
C GLY A 29 5.00 -10.29 -0.90
N GLY A 30 4.90 -8.98 -0.69
CA GLY A 30 6.05 -8.07 -0.72
C GLY A 30 6.65 -7.90 -2.12
N GLU A 31 5.84 -8.01 -3.17
CA GLU A 31 6.27 -7.85 -4.55
C GLU A 31 6.71 -6.42 -4.84
N VAL A 32 7.73 -6.24 -5.69
CA VAL A 32 8.22 -4.89 -6.06
C VAL A 32 7.27 -4.21 -7.05
N PHE A 33 6.79 -4.97 -8.03
CA PHE A 33 5.88 -4.49 -9.08
C PHE A 33 4.51 -5.12 -8.94
N THR A 34 3.47 -4.34 -9.24
CA THR A 34 2.10 -4.84 -9.22
C THR A 34 1.91 -5.82 -10.37
N LYS A 35 1.30 -6.98 -10.08
CA LYS A 35 1.02 -8.02 -11.07
C LYS A 35 -0.48 -8.22 -11.18
N THR A 36 -0.98 -8.39 -12.39
CA THR A 36 -2.37 -8.75 -12.67
C THR A 36 -2.54 -10.24 -12.96
N GLU A 37 -1.44 -10.90 -13.32
CA GLU A 37 -1.41 -12.31 -13.68
C GLU A 37 -0.22 -13.00 -13.02
N ILE A 38 -0.42 -14.25 -12.63
CA ILE A 38 0.64 -15.13 -12.15
C ILE A 38 0.69 -16.41 -12.98
N LEU A 39 1.90 -16.92 -13.17
CA LEU A 39 2.09 -18.21 -13.81
C LEU A 39 1.86 -19.31 -12.78
N VAL A 40 0.86 -20.16 -13.00
CA VAL A 40 0.52 -21.27 -12.10
C VAL A 40 0.65 -22.59 -12.85
N ASP A 41 1.25 -23.57 -12.20
CA ASP A 41 1.31 -24.94 -12.71
C ASP A 41 -0.06 -25.60 -12.53
N ARG A 42 -0.72 -25.92 -13.64
CA ARG A 42 -1.97 -26.69 -13.65
C ARG A 42 -1.65 -28.13 -14.01
N LYS A 43 -2.05 -29.06 -13.14
CA LYS A 43 -1.95 -30.50 -13.40
C LYS A 43 -3.20 -30.99 -14.11
N ASP A 44 -3.03 -31.62 -15.26
CA ASP A 44 -4.09 -32.35 -15.93
C ASP A 44 -4.16 -33.77 -15.35
N ASN A 45 -5.28 -34.11 -14.70
CA ASN A 45 -5.49 -35.45 -14.17
C ASN A 45 -5.80 -36.48 -15.27
N LEU A 46 -6.19 -36.06 -16.47
CA LEU A 46 -6.51 -36.96 -17.59
C LEU A 46 -5.27 -37.39 -18.35
N LEU A 47 -4.33 -36.46 -18.56
CA LEU A 47 -3.10 -36.71 -19.33
C LEU A 47 -1.86 -36.87 -18.43
N GLY A 48 -1.98 -36.63 -17.12
CA GLY A 48 -0.86 -36.71 -16.17
C GLY A 48 0.21 -35.64 -16.38
N THR A 49 -0.04 -34.66 -17.25
CA THR A 49 0.90 -33.61 -17.62
C THR A 49 0.69 -32.36 -16.78
N THR A 50 1.77 -31.63 -16.53
CA THR A 50 1.71 -30.31 -15.86
C THR A 50 2.04 -29.25 -16.89
N TYR A 51 1.18 -28.23 -17.02
CA TYR A 51 1.42 -27.09 -17.90
C TYR A 51 1.21 -25.77 -17.16
N LYS A 52 1.94 -24.75 -17.62
CA LYS A 52 1.90 -23.41 -17.05
C LYS A 52 0.75 -22.62 -17.66
N VAL A 53 -0.11 -22.07 -16.81
CA VAL A 53 -1.24 -21.21 -17.22
C VAL A 53 -1.10 -19.88 -16.52
N TRP A 54 -1.31 -18.79 -17.26
CA TRP A 54 -1.50 -17.48 -16.68
C TRP A 54 -2.86 -17.44 -15.99
N GLN A 55 -2.84 -17.28 -14.67
CA GLN A 55 -4.04 -17.08 -13.87
C GLN A 55 -4.13 -15.60 -13.50
N GLU A 56 -5.27 -14.99 -13.80
CA GLU A 56 -5.60 -13.65 -13.33
C GLU A 56 -5.60 -13.64 -11.80
N LYS A 57 -4.64 -12.92 -11.23
CA LYS A 57 -4.52 -12.70 -9.79
C LYS A 57 -3.82 -11.38 -9.56
N PHE A 58 -4.54 -10.45 -8.97
CA PHE A 58 -3.97 -9.18 -8.56
C PHE A 58 -3.04 -9.37 -7.37
N ILE A 59 -1.79 -8.94 -7.52
CA ILE A 59 -0.82 -8.84 -6.44
C ILE A 59 -0.36 -7.39 -6.35
N LEU A 60 -0.67 -6.76 -5.20
CA LEU A 60 -0.26 -5.39 -4.92
C LEU A 60 1.26 -5.31 -4.81
N GLY A 61 1.87 -4.48 -5.67
CA GLY A 61 3.29 -4.21 -5.65
C GLY A 61 3.68 -3.02 -4.78
N LEU A 62 4.98 -2.89 -4.56
CA LEU A 62 5.58 -1.76 -3.85
C LEU A 62 5.42 -0.46 -4.66
N ASP A 63 5.43 -0.54 -5.99
CA ASP A 63 5.17 0.57 -6.91
C ASP A 63 3.88 1.34 -6.59
N LEU A 64 2.73 0.67 -6.56
CA LEU A 64 1.45 1.29 -6.20
C LEU A 64 1.40 1.69 -4.73
N THR A 65 2.02 0.89 -3.85
CA THR A 65 2.07 1.18 -2.42
C THR A 65 2.85 2.49 -2.15
N ILE A 66 3.96 2.72 -2.85
CA ILE A 66 4.75 3.95 -2.76
C ILE A 66 3.94 5.15 -3.24
N VAL A 67 3.24 5.04 -4.37
CA VAL A 67 2.38 6.12 -4.88
C VAL A 67 1.31 6.47 -3.85
N PHE A 68 0.66 5.47 -3.26
CA PHE A 68 -0.32 5.67 -2.19
C PHE A 68 0.30 6.37 -0.96
N ILE A 69 1.48 5.93 -0.52
CA ILE A 69 2.21 6.54 0.60
C ILE A 69 2.52 8.01 0.29
N LEU A 70 3.03 8.32 -0.90
CA LEU A 70 3.33 9.70 -1.31
C LEU A 70 2.10 10.60 -1.24
N ILE A 71 0.96 10.13 -1.77
CA ILE A 71 -0.31 10.87 -1.71
C ILE A 71 -0.75 11.06 -0.25
N SER A 72 -0.71 10.01 0.56
CA SER A 72 -1.07 10.06 1.98
C SER A 72 -0.18 11.04 2.75
N THR A 73 1.13 11.06 2.47
CA THR A 73 2.07 12.01 3.04
C THR A 73 1.73 13.44 2.63
N LEU A 74 1.45 13.70 1.35
CA LEU A 74 1.06 15.04 0.88
C LEU A 74 -0.22 15.54 1.56
N ILE A 75 -1.23 14.67 1.70
CA ILE A 75 -2.48 15.00 2.40
C ILE A 75 -2.19 15.31 3.87
N THR A 76 -1.39 14.47 4.53
CA THR A 76 -1.03 14.65 5.95
C THR A 76 -0.28 15.96 6.18
N ILE A 77 0.69 16.28 5.32
CA ILE A 77 1.46 17.54 5.37
C ILE A 77 0.52 18.73 5.15
N THR A 78 -0.33 18.67 4.13
CA THR A 78 -1.30 19.74 3.82
C THR A 78 -2.22 19.98 5.02
N ALA A 79 -2.83 18.93 5.56
CA ALA A 79 -3.69 19.01 6.74
C ALA A 79 -2.96 19.56 7.97
N PHE A 80 -1.68 19.19 8.15
CA PHE A 80 -0.84 19.69 9.23
C PHE A 80 -0.62 21.20 9.14
N PHE A 81 -0.32 21.74 7.95
CA PHE A 81 -0.15 23.17 7.71
C PHE A 81 -1.46 23.94 7.88
N PHE A 82 -2.58 23.45 7.34
CA PHE A 82 -3.90 24.09 7.54
C PHE A 82 -4.30 24.21 9.01
N LYS A 83 -3.91 23.26 9.86
CA LYS A 83 -4.16 23.34 11.32
C LYS A 83 -3.11 24.13 12.08
N ARG A 84 -1.98 24.47 11.46
CA ARG A 84 -0.97 25.38 12.00
C ARG A 84 -1.49 26.82 11.95
N ASP A 85 -2.01 27.23 10.80
CA ASP A 85 -2.41 28.62 10.54
C ASP A 85 -3.68 29.03 11.31
N LYS A 86 -4.55 28.08 11.64
CA LYS A 86 -5.74 28.33 12.49
C LYS A 86 -5.42 28.58 13.98
N LYS A 87 -4.16 28.46 14.38
CA LYS A 87 -3.71 28.61 15.78
C LYS A 87 -2.66 29.70 15.98
N GLN A 88 -2.24 30.37 14.90
CA GLN A 88 -1.55 31.66 14.99
C GLN A 88 -2.59 32.77 15.03
#